data_AF-A0A2M8Q8G5-F1
#
_entry.id   AF-A0A2M8Q8G5-F1
#
_cell.length_a   1.000
_cell.length_b   1.000
_cell.length_c   1.000
_cell.angle_alpha   90.00
_cell.angle_beta   90.00
_cell.angle_gamma   90.00
#
_symmetry.space_group_name_H-M   'P 1'
#
loop_
_entity.id
_entity.type
_entity.pdbx_description
1 polymer ?
#
loop_
_entity_poly.entity_id
_entity_poly.type
_entity_poly.pdbx_seq_one_letter_code
_entity_poly.pdbx_strand_id
1 'polypeptide(L)'
;MIIATAHIITALQTIVMCNVDPMAQGVVTVGCIHGGAAPDVIPDVVELQGAPRAFEGSVMQLLRVRVRQIVAQVAAGLGVAAAVTFAEPSTPATVNDPALARLVRETAAALVGPQRVRSDYRIMATEDCAF
;
A
#
# COMPACT_ATOMS: atom_id res chain seq x y z
N MET A 1 -7.41 14.53 -18.61
CA MET A 1 -7.24 13.56 -17.50
C MET A 1 -5.93 13.67 -16.70
N ILE A 2 -4.77 13.97 -17.32
CA ILE A 2 -3.46 14.02 -16.61
C ILE A 2 -3.44 14.89 -15.35
N ILE A 3 -3.98 16.12 -15.42
CA ILE A 3 -3.99 17.03 -14.26
C ILE A 3 -4.82 16.46 -13.10
N ALA A 4 -5.98 15.86 -13.39
CA ALA A 4 -6.79 15.20 -12.36
C ALA A 4 -6.06 14.04 -11.71
N THR A 5 -5.34 13.24 -12.49
CA THR A 5 -4.46 12.18 -11.98
C THR A 5 -3.40 12.73 -11.02
N ALA A 6 -2.73 13.83 -11.36
CA ALA A 6 -1.71 14.44 -10.50
C ALA A 6 -2.29 14.92 -9.15
N HIS A 7 -3.47 15.55 -9.17
CA HIS A 7 -4.17 15.94 -7.95
C HIS A 7 -4.57 14.74 -7.10
N ILE A 8 -5.07 13.66 -7.73
CA ILE A 8 -5.41 12.42 -7.03
C ILE A 8 -4.16 11.82 -6.35
N ILE A 9 -3.05 11.66 -7.08
CA ILE A 9 -1.79 11.11 -6.54
C ILE A 9 -1.32 11.91 -5.32
N THR A 10 -1.36 13.24 -5.44
CA THR A 10 -0.97 14.15 -4.35
C THR A 10 -1.88 13.99 -3.14
N ALA A 11 -3.21 13.94 -3.36
CA ALA A 11 -4.18 13.79 -2.29
C ALA A 11 -4.08 12.42 -1.60
N LEU A 12 -3.74 11.34 -2.31
CA LEU A 12 -3.51 10.02 -1.72
C LEU A 12 -2.40 10.03 -0.65
N GLN A 13 -1.40 10.90 -0.78
CA GLN A 13 -0.33 11.01 0.22
C GLN A 13 -0.83 11.50 1.59
N THR A 14 -1.98 12.18 1.62
CA THR A 14 -2.58 12.66 2.87
C THR A 14 -3.17 11.54 3.73
N ILE A 15 -3.43 10.36 3.16
CA ILE A 15 -4.07 9.26 3.89
C ILE A 15 -3.20 8.81 5.06
N VAL A 16 -1.92 8.51 4.79
CA VAL A 16 -1.00 8.05 5.82
C VAL A 16 -0.72 9.18 6.82
N MET A 17 -0.55 10.41 6.33
CA MET A 17 -0.23 11.57 7.16
C MET A 17 -1.37 11.97 8.12
N CYS A 18 -2.62 11.89 7.69
CA CYS A 18 -3.75 12.49 8.40
C CYS A 18 -4.75 11.49 8.99
N ASN A 19 -4.73 10.22 8.55
CA ASN A 19 -5.75 9.24 8.95
C ASN A 19 -5.18 8.05 9.71
N VAL A 20 -3.93 7.66 9.45
CA VAL A 20 -3.30 6.52 10.14
C VAL A 20 -2.77 7.00 11.50
N ASP A 21 -2.98 6.19 12.55
CA ASP A 21 -2.38 6.44 13.86
C ASP A 21 -0.85 6.54 13.70
N PRO A 22 -0.19 7.59 14.25
CA PRO A 22 1.27 7.73 14.15
C PRO A 22 2.07 6.54 14.69
N MET A 23 1.49 5.73 15.58
CA MET A 23 2.09 4.49 16.12
C MET A 23 1.81 3.26 15.25
N ALA A 24 0.88 3.35 14.30
CA ALA A 24 0.59 2.31 13.34
C ALA A 24 1.33 2.54 12.01
N GLN A 25 1.40 1.51 11.16
CA GLN A 25 2.16 1.58 9.92
C GLN A 25 1.25 1.33 8.72
N GLY A 26 1.22 2.30 7.80
CA GLY A 26 0.48 2.23 6.56
C GLY A 26 1.25 2.88 5.42
N VAL A 27 1.15 2.31 4.22
CA VAL A 27 1.75 2.84 2.99
C VAL A 27 0.70 2.83 1.89
N VAL A 28 0.68 3.87 1.06
CA VAL A 28 -0.12 3.93 -0.18
C VAL A 28 0.84 4.29 -1.31
N THR A 29 1.15 3.32 -2.16
CA THR A 29 2.06 3.51 -3.29
C THR A 29 1.28 3.53 -4.59
N VAL A 30 1.57 4.51 -5.45
CA VAL A 30 1.20 4.49 -6.87
C VAL A 30 2.41 3.93 -7.63
N GLY A 31 2.27 2.72 -8.16
CA GLY A 31 3.36 1.99 -8.82
C GLY A 31 3.41 2.24 -10.33
N CYS A 32 2.26 2.44 -10.96
CA CYS A 32 2.15 2.67 -12.40
C CYS A 32 1.15 3.78 -12.71
N ILE A 33 1.44 4.55 -13.76
CA ILE A 33 0.59 5.59 -14.32
C ILE A 33 0.61 5.42 -15.84
N HIS A 34 -0.54 5.23 -16.46
CA HIS A 34 -0.66 5.07 -17.91
C HIS A 34 -1.72 6.01 -18.47
N GLY A 35 -1.34 6.91 -19.38
CA GLY A 35 -2.30 7.75 -20.10
C GLY A 35 -1.63 8.83 -20.95
N GLY A 36 -2.32 9.23 -22.03
CA GLY A 36 -1.75 10.08 -23.07
C GLY A 36 -0.98 9.28 -24.13
N ALA A 37 -1.05 9.74 -25.37
CA ALA A 37 -0.32 9.14 -26.50
C ALA A 37 0.41 10.19 -27.36
N ALA A 38 0.06 11.48 -27.21
CA ALA A 38 0.64 12.59 -27.94
C ALA A 38 0.69 13.83 -27.03
N PRO A 39 1.67 14.73 -27.21
CA PRO A 39 1.87 15.89 -26.32
C PRO A 39 0.81 16.99 -26.47
N ASP A 40 0.13 17.04 -27.60
CA ASP A 40 -0.88 18.02 -27.98
C ASP A 40 -2.32 17.50 -27.86
N VAL A 41 -2.49 16.26 -27.36
CA VAL A 41 -3.80 15.62 -27.18
C VAL A 41 -4.05 15.37 -25.70
N ILE A 42 -5.18 15.89 -25.21
CA ILE A 42 -5.64 15.59 -23.85
C ILE A 42 -6.21 14.16 -23.83
N PRO A 43 -5.69 13.25 -22.99
CA PRO A 43 -6.23 11.90 -22.93
C PRO A 43 -7.60 11.86 -22.26
N ASP A 44 -8.46 10.98 -22.78
CA ASP A 44 -9.80 10.68 -22.26
C ASP A 44 -9.75 9.85 -20.97
N VAL A 45 -8.74 9.00 -20.82
CA VAL A 45 -8.58 8.08 -19.68
C VAL A 45 -7.13 8.02 -19.23
N VAL A 46 -6.92 7.88 -17.91
CA VAL A 46 -5.63 7.56 -17.30
C VAL A 46 -5.85 6.44 -16.30
N GLU A 47 -5.02 5.40 -16.35
CA GLU A 47 -5.03 4.29 -15.43
C GLU A 47 -3.95 4.45 -14.35
N LEU A 48 -4.31 4.19 -13.10
CA LEU A 48 -3.42 4.16 -11.96
C LEU A 48 -3.40 2.76 -11.36
N GLN A 49 -2.21 2.21 -11.16
CA GLN A 49 -2.02 0.96 -10.44
C GLN A 49 -1.12 1.18 -9.24
N GLY A 50 -1.43 0.52 -8.13
CA GLY A 50 -0.77 0.75 -6.86
C GLY A 50 -1.21 -0.23 -5.81
N ALA A 51 -0.57 -0.16 -4.64
CA ALA A 51 -0.85 -1.06 -3.53
C ALA A 51 -0.86 -0.30 -2.21
N PRO A 52 -1.96 -0.34 -1.43
CA PRO A 52 -1.89 -0.06 -0.01
C PRO A 52 -1.21 -1.23 0.71
N ARG A 53 -0.45 -0.93 1.76
CA ARG A 53 0.15 -1.94 2.65
C ARG A 53 -0.01 -1.51 4.10
N ALA A 54 -0.28 -2.47 4.98
CA ALA A 54 -0.36 -2.26 6.43
C ALA A 54 -0.06 -3.57 7.16
N PHE A 55 0.41 -3.49 8.41
CA PHE A 55 0.55 -4.69 9.25
C PHE A 55 -0.78 -5.09 9.88
N GLU A 56 -1.57 -4.11 10.32
CA GLU A 56 -2.85 -4.32 10.96
C GLU A 56 -4.00 -4.35 9.94
N GLY A 57 -4.91 -5.31 10.08
CA GLY A 57 -6.09 -5.40 9.22
C GLY A 57 -7.01 -4.17 9.32
N SER A 58 -7.10 -3.55 10.50
CA SER A 58 -7.86 -2.31 10.71
C SER A 58 -7.28 -1.14 9.90
N VAL A 59 -5.95 -1.01 9.87
CA VAL A 59 -5.25 0.01 9.07
C VAL A 59 -5.44 -0.26 7.58
N MET A 60 -5.32 -1.51 7.13
CA MET A 60 -5.60 -1.87 5.73
C MET A 60 -7.02 -1.47 5.30
N GLN A 61 -8.03 -1.75 6.15
CA GLN A 61 -9.41 -1.35 5.87
C GLN A 61 -9.57 0.17 5.80
N LEU A 62 -8.96 0.90 6.74
CA LEU A 62 -8.93 2.36 6.71
C LEU A 62 -8.32 2.87 5.39
N LEU A 63 -7.17 2.34 4.96
CA LEU A 63 -6.53 2.74 3.72
C LEU A 63 -7.47 2.52 2.51
N ARG A 64 -8.10 1.36 2.40
CA ARG A 64 -9.05 1.07 1.30
C ARG A 64 -10.22 2.04 1.28
N VAL A 65 -10.81 2.33 2.44
CA VAL A 65 -11.92 3.29 2.54
C VAL A 65 -11.47 4.68 2.12
N ARG A 66 -10.34 5.15 2.64
CA ARG A 66 -9.83 6.51 2.36
C ARG A 66 -9.37 6.68 0.92
N VAL A 67 -8.75 5.66 0.31
CA VAL A 67 -8.39 5.69 -1.12
C VAL A 67 -9.64 5.88 -1.97
N ARG A 68 -10.72 5.10 -1.75
CA ARG A 68 -11.97 5.26 -2.51
C ARG A 68 -12.57 6.65 -2.35
N GLN A 69 -12.64 7.15 -1.11
CA GLN A 69 -13.21 8.46 -0.81
C GLN A 69 -12.43 9.59 -1.47
N ILE A 70 -11.11 9.62 -1.31
CA ILE A 70 -10.26 10.69 -1.85
C ILE A 70 -10.29 10.67 -3.38
N VAL A 71 -10.16 9.50 -4.01
CA VAL A 71 -10.22 9.39 -5.48
C VAL A 71 -11.55 9.92 -5.99
N ALA A 72 -12.67 9.50 -5.40
CA ALA A 72 -13.99 9.97 -5.81
C ALA A 72 -14.20 11.48 -5.60
N GLN A 73 -13.77 12.01 -4.45
CA GLN A 73 -13.96 13.42 -4.10
C GLN A 73 -13.08 14.35 -4.93
N VAL A 74 -11.81 14.01 -5.14
CA VAL A 74 -10.90 14.80 -5.98
C VAL A 74 -11.34 14.74 -7.44
N ALA A 75 -11.75 13.56 -7.93
CA ALA A 75 -12.29 13.41 -9.28
C ALA A 75 -13.54 14.29 -9.48
N ALA A 76 -14.51 14.20 -8.56
CA ALA A 76 -15.74 14.99 -8.62
C ALA A 76 -15.46 16.50 -8.56
N GLY A 77 -14.54 16.94 -7.71
CA GLY A 77 -14.13 18.35 -7.61
C GLY A 77 -13.49 18.90 -8.88
N LEU A 78 -12.95 18.03 -9.73
CA LEU A 78 -12.34 18.37 -11.02
C LEU A 78 -13.27 18.08 -12.21
N GLY A 79 -14.53 17.68 -11.96
CA GLY A 79 -15.51 17.38 -13.01
C GLY A 79 -15.21 16.10 -13.80
N VAL A 80 -14.48 15.15 -13.22
CA VAL A 80 -14.15 13.87 -13.87
C VAL A 80 -14.71 12.68 -13.07
N ALA A 81 -14.88 11.54 -13.74
CA ALA A 81 -15.26 10.28 -13.09
C ALA A 81 -14.02 9.44 -12.79
N ALA A 82 -14.03 8.73 -11.67
CA ALA A 82 -12.99 7.78 -11.32
C ALA A 82 -13.60 6.55 -10.63
N ALA A 83 -13.04 5.38 -10.93
CA ALA A 83 -13.41 4.11 -10.32
C ALA A 83 -12.18 3.48 -9.66
N VAL A 84 -12.37 2.85 -8.50
CA VAL A 84 -11.31 2.18 -7.75
C VAL A 84 -11.73 0.75 -7.49
N THR A 85 -10.90 -0.19 -7.92
CA THR A 85 -11.03 -1.62 -7.61
C THR A 85 -9.84 -2.08 -6.78
N PHE A 86 -10.06 -3.09 -5.95
CA PHE A 86 -9.01 -3.77 -5.20
C PHE A 86 -9.06 -5.25 -5.58
N ALA A 87 -7.89 -5.90 -5.62
CA ALA A 87 -7.83 -7.35 -5.78
C ALA A 87 -8.45 -8.03 -4.56
N GLU A 88 -9.28 -9.04 -4.81
CA GLU A 88 -9.94 -9.86 -3.78
C GLU A 88 -9.77 -11.36 -4.12
N PRO A 89 -9.32 -12.21 -3.17
CA PRO A 89 -8.84 -11.82 -1.85
C PRO A 89 -7.50 -11.08 -1.96
N SER A 90 -7.29 -10.09 -1.09
CA SER A 90 -5.97 -9.47 -0.93
C SER A 90 -5.03 -10.39 -0.18
N THR A 91 -3.72 -10.30 -0.46
CA THR A 91 -2.70 -10.98 0.33
C THR A 91 -2.78 -10.54 1.80
N PRO A 92 -2.95 -11.49 2.76
CA PRO A 92 -2.95 -11.17 4.18
C PRO A 92 -1.54 -10.80 4.66
N ALA A 93 -1.45 -10.24 5.87
CA ALA A 93 -0.16 -9.99 6.50
C ALA A 93 0.50 -11.32 6.90
N THR A 94 1.78 -11.49 6.61
CA THR A 94 2.57 -12.64 7.07
C THR A 94 2.76 -12.56 8.58
N VAL A 95 2.06 -13.40 9.33
CA VAL A 95 2.17 -13.49 10.79
C VAL A 95 2.84 -14.81 11.15
N ASN A 96 4.09 -14.74 11.56
CA ASN A 96 4.85 -15.92 11.96
C ASN A 96 4.35 -16.44 13.32
N ASP A 97 4.23 -17.76 13.46
CA ASP A 97 3.98 -18.39 14.75
C ASP A 97 5.11 -18.03 15.75
N PRO A 98 4.78 -17.52 16.96
CA PRO A 98 5.79 -17.06 17.92
C PRO A 98 6.73 -18.16 18.43
N ALA A 99 6.28 -19.42 18.49
CA ALA A 99 7.10 -20.53 18.96
C ALA A 99 8.06 -20.99 17.86
N LEU A 100 7.58 -21.14 16.62
CA LEU A 100 8.42 -21.49 15.47
C LEU A 100 9.44 -20.40 15.15
N ALA A 101 9.03 -19.12 15.16
CA ALA A 101 9.95 -18.01 14.93
C ALA A 101 11.08 -17.97 15.97
N ARG A 102 10.77 -18.31 17.24
CA ARG A 102 11.77 -18.42 18.31
C ARG A 102 12.72 -19.58 18.06
N LEU A 103 12.19 -20.76 17.76
CA LEU A 103 12.98 -21.96 17.47
C LEU A 103 13.97 -21.72 16.32
N VAL A 104 13.49 -21.13 15.21
CA VAL A 104 14.32 -20.83 14.03
C VAL A 104 15.40 -19.82 14.39
N ARG A 105 15.08 -18.78 15.16
CA ARG A 105 16.05 -17.76 15.60
C ARG A 105 17.15 -18.36 16.48
N GLU A 106 16.79 -19.17 17.46
CA GLU A 106 17.75 -19.81 18.38
C GLU A 106 18.65 -20.78 17.62
N THR A 107 18.07 -21.58 16.72
CA THR A 107 18.83 -22.51 15.87
C THR A 107 19.79 -21.76 14.95
N ALA A 108 19.34 -20.69 14.29
CA ALA A 108 20.19 -19.86 13.44
C ALA A 108 21.34 -19.21 14.25
N ALA A 109 21.05 -18.67 15.43
CA ALA A 109 22.05 -18.03 16.27
C ALA A 109 23.14 -19.02 16.72
N ALA A 110 22.78 -20.28 16.99
CA ALA A 110 23.74 -21.34 17.32
C ALA A 110 24.64 -21.70 16.13
N LEU A 111 24.13 -21.64 14.90
CA LEU A 111 24.86 -22.02 13.69
C LEU A 111 25.78 -20.92 13.16
N VAL A 112 25.31 -19.68 13.11
CA VAL A 112 26.04 -18.58 12.44
C VAL A 112 26.55 -17.51 13.41
N GLY A 113 26.29 -17.67 14.71
CA GLY A 113 26.59 -16.70 15.75
C GLY A 113 25.49 -15.64 15.90
N PRO A 114 25.20 -15.19 17.12
CA PRO A 114 24.06 -14.30 17.40
C PRO A 114 24.19 -12.93 16.72
N GLN A 115 25.40 -12.46 16.43
CA GLN A 115 25.64 -11.17 15.77
C GLN A 115 25.21 -11.18 14.29
N ARG A 116 25.00 -12.37 13.70
CA ARG A 116 24.56 -12.54 12.31
C ARG A 116 23.06 -12.79 12.17
N VAL A 117 22.31 -12.75 13.28
CA VAL A 117 20.85 -12.97 13.29
C VAL A 117 20.16 -11.70 13.77
N ARG A 118 19.21 -11.21 12.96
CA ARG A 118 18.43 -10.00 13.27
C ARG A 118 16.95 -10.30 13.30
N SER A 119 16.25 -9.70 14.25
CA SER A 119 14.80 -9.80 14.42
C SER A 119 14.18 -8.51 14.95
N ASP A 120 14.93 -7.41 14.86
CA ASP A 120 14.62 -6.09 15.39
C ASP A 120 13.81 -5.22 14.41
N TYR A 121 13.34 -5.80 13.30
CA TYR A 121 12.66 -5.07 12.24
C TYR A 121 11.50 -5.87 11.65
N ARG A 122 10.58 -5.14 11.03
CA ARG A 122 9.53 -5.68 10.17
C ARG A 122 9.70 -5.09 8.78
N ILE A 123 9.26 -5.80 7.76
CA ILE A 123 9.30 -5.33 6.37
C ILE A 123 7.88 -5.12 5.85
N MET A 124 7.69 -4.09 5.04
CA MET A 124 6.44 -3.82 4.35
C MET A 124 6.34 -4.55 3.00
N ALA A 125 7.19 -5.55 2.77
CA ALA A 125 7.06 -6.42 1.60
C ALA A 125 5.81 -7.29 1.76
N THR A 126 5.18 -7.61 0.63
CA THR A 126 4.07 -8.55 0.57
C THR A 126 4.62 -9.88 0.08
N GLU A 127 4.29 -10.97 0.76
CA GLU A 127 4.77 -12.32 0.47
C GLU A 127 3.58 -13.29 0.47
N ASP A 128 3.61 -14.29 -0.42
CA ASP A 128 2.52 -15.27 -0.59
C ASP A 128 2.52 -16.38 0.47
N CYS A 129 3.60 -16.52 1.24
CA CYS A 129 3.66 -17.39 2.41
C CYS A 129 2.65 -17.06 3.54
N ALA A 130 1.89 -15.98 3.39
CA ALA A 130 0.84 -15.59 4.33
C ALA A 130 -0.47 -16.40 4.16
N PHE A 131 -0.62 -17.16 3.07
CA PHE A 131 -1.79 -18.00 2.79
C PHE A 131 -1.72 -19.39 3.45
#